data_AF-A0AAE9YPM9-F1
#
_entry.id   AF-A0AAE9YPM9-F1
#
_cell.length_a   1.000
_cell.length_b   1.000
_cell.length_c   1.000
_cell.angle_alpha   90.00
_cell.angle_beta   90.00
_cell.angle_gamma   90.00
#
_symmetry.space_group_name_H-M   'P 1'
#
loop_
_entity.id
_entity.type
_entity.pdbx_description
1 polymer ?
#
loop_
_entity_poly.entity_id
_entity_poly.type
_entity_poly.pdbx_seq_one_letter_code
_entity_poly.pdbx_strand_id
1 'polypeptide(L)'
;MSDLVSISQEVLLEYEAKRSKLAGESLDLCDDFGKFSEECAFLFDAFAAVAREPECITPDTIEGIRHINFWLKYQVIGYREKIDNIHAGLRALKLKPQE
;
A
#
# COMPACT_ATOMS: atom_id res chain seq x y z
N MET A 1 -0.28 4.64 -44.23
CA MET A 1 0.83 5.33 -43.54
C MET A 1 0.32 6.22 -42.41
N SER A 2 -0.73 7.02 -42.64
CA SER A 2 -1.47 7.77 -41.59
C SER A 2 -1.94 6.91 -40.40
N ASP A 3 -2.59 5.78 -40.67
CA ASP A 3 -3.24 4.98 -39.61
C ASP A 3 -2.23 4.28 -38.68
N LEU A 4 -1.06 3.89 -39.20
CA LEU A 4 0.01 3.28 -38.40
C LEU A 4 0.67 4.29 -37.44
N VAL A 5 0.76 5.56 -37.86
CA VAL A 5 1.26 6.66 -37.02
C VAL A 5 0.23 7.03 -35.95
N SER A 6 -1.06 6.94 -36.26
CA SER A 6 -2.14 7.15 -35.28
C SER A 6 -2.13 6.07 -34.19
N ILE A 7 -1.96 4.80 -34.58
CA ILE A 7 -1.91 3.66 -33.65
C ILE A 7 -0.68 3.75 -32.72
N SER A 8 0.48 4.13 -33.24
CA SER A 8 1.69 4.25 -32.41
C SER A 8 1.58 5.39 -31.39
N GLN A 9 0.90 6.48 -31.75
CA GLN A 9 0.71 7.62 -30.86
C GLN A 9 -0.31 7.34 -29.74
N GLU A 10 -1.40 6.61 -30.03
CA GLU A 10 -2.35 6.14 -29.01
C GLU A 10 -1.68 5.20 -28.00
N VAL A 11 -0.90 4.23 -28.47
CA VAL A 11 -0.19 3.27 -27.62
C VAL A 11 0.81 3.97 -26.69
N LEU A 12 1.51 4.99 -27.20
CA LEU A 12 2.45 5.79 -26.40
C LEU A 12 1.72 6.59 -25.32
N LEU A 13 0.60 7.24 -25.66
CA LEU A 13 -0.21 8.00 -24.70
C LEU A 13 -0.78 7.08 -23.60
N GLU A 14 -1.26 5.89 -23.96
CA GLU A 14 -1.72 4.89 -22.97
C GLU A 14 -0.58 4.42 -22.06
N TYR A 15 0.61 4.19 -22.62
CA TYR A 15 1.80 3.81 -21.85
C TYR A 15 2.17 4.89 -20.83
N GLU A 16 2.25 6.15 -21.27
CA GLU A 16 2.61 7.28 -20.40
C GLU A 16 1.55 7.52 -19.33
N ALA A 17 0.27 7.44 -19.68
CA ALA A 17 -0.84 7.55 -18.73
C ALA A 17 -0.75 6.46 -17.66
N LYS A 18 -0.52 5.20 -18.06
CA LYS A 18 -0.38 4.08 -17.13
C LYS A 18 0.87 4.21 -16.25
N ARG A 19 2.00 4.65 -16.82
CA ARG A 19 3.24 4.92 -16.07
C ARG A 19 3.03 6.02 -15.03
N SER A 20 2.41 7.13 -15.44
CA SER A 20 2.12 8.27 -14.57
C SER A 20 1.19 7.89 -13.42
N LYS A 21 0.13 7.14 -13.73
CA LYS A 21 -0.80 6.60 -12.73
C LYS A 21 -0.08 5.72 -11.69
N LEU A 22 0.70 4.74 -12.13
CA LEU A 22 1.44 3.85 -11.24
C LEU A 22 2.47 4.59 -10.39
N ALA A 23 3.10 5.63 -10.93
CA ALA A 23 4.02 6.48 -10.18
C ALA A 23 3.27 7.25 -9.06
N GLY A 24 2.10 7.83 -9.37
CA GLY A 24 1.24 8.47 -8.38
C GLY A 24 0.79 7.49 -7.28
N GLU A 25 0.25 6.33 -7.67
CA GLU A 25 -0.17 5.29 -6.72
C GLU A 25 0.97 4.81 -5.82
N SER A 26 2.21 4.77 -6.35
CA SER A 26 3.39 4.42 -5.56
C SER A 26 3.80 5.49 -4.56
N LEU A 27 3.62 6.77 -4.89
CA LEU A 27 3.90 7.88 -3.96
C LEU A 27 2.85 7.90 -2.84
N ASP A 28 1.57 7.81 -3.21
CA ASP A 28 0.47 7.74 -2.24
C ASP A 28 0.63 6.54 -1.30
N LEU A 29 1.04 5.38 -1.84
CA LEU A 29 1.35 4.20 -1.04
C LEU A 29 2.49 4.44 -0.05
N CYS A 30 3.55 5.14 -0.44
CA CYS A 30 4.65 5.49 0.46
C CYS A 30 4.18 6.41 1.59
N ASP A 31 3.39 7.42 1.28
CA ASP A 31 2.87 8.38 2.27
C ASP A 31 1.91 7.69 3.25
N ASP A 32 0.99 6.87 2.75
CA ASP A 32 0.07 6.06 3.55
C ASP A 32 0.84 5.09 4.46
N PHE A 33 1.80 4.35 3.90
CA PHE A 33 2.61 3.40 4.67
C PHE A 33 3.45 4.09 5.74
N GLY A 34 3.96 5.29 5.45
CA GLY A 34 4.66 6.13 6.43
C GLY A 34 3.80 6.39 7.66
N LYS A 35 2.59 6.92 7.47
CA LYS A 35 1.63 7.18 8.58
C LYS A 35 1.28 5.90 9.33
N PHE A 36 0.99 4.82 8.61
CA PHE A 36 0.69 3.54 9.23
C PHE A 36 1.86 3.01 10.07
N SER A 37 3.11 3.22 9.63
CA SER A 37 4.29 2.79 10.37
C SER A 37 4.50 3.58 11.67
N GLU A 38 4.18 4.88 11.66
CA GLU A 38 4.18 5.73 12.86
C GLU A 38 3.11 5.27 13.87
N GLU A 39 1.90 4.99 13.39
CA GLU A 39 0.83 4.43 14.22
C GLU A 39 1.21 3.07 14.81
N CYS A 40 1.85 2.19 14.02
CA CYS A 40 2.38 0.92 14.52
C CYS A 40 3.41 1.12 15.64
N ALA A 41 4.35 2.05 15.47
CA ALA A 41 5.37 2.33 16.49
C ALA A 41 4.72 2.75 17.82
N PHE A 42 3.76 3.68 17.76
CA PHE A 42 2.99 4.09 18.93
C PHE A 42 2.26 2.92 19.59
N LEU A 43 1.59 2.07 18.80
CA LEU A 43 0.86 0.92 19.32
C LEU A 43 1.77 -0.12 19.96
N PHE A 44 2.96 -0.36 19.41
CA PHE A 44 3.93 -1.28 20.00
C PHE A 44 4.44 -0.79 21.35
N ASP A 45 4.71 0.50 21.49
CA ASP A 45 5.08 1.11 22.77
C ASP A 45 3.92 1.01 23.78
N ALA A 46 2.69 1.25 23.34
CA ALA A 46 1.50 1.13 24.18
C ALA A 46 1.29 -0.32 24.67
N PHE A 47 1.41 -1.31 23.78
CA PHE A 47 1.31 -2.72 24.15
C PHE A 47 2.43 -3.16 25.10
N ALA A 48 3.66 -2.68 24.87
CA ALA A 48 4.77 -2.94 25.77
C ALA A 48 4.54 -2.35 27.17
N ALA A 49 3.98 -1.14 27.26
CA ALA A 49 3.61 -0.51 28.52
C ALA A 49 2.53 -1.32 29.25
N VAL A 50 1.44 -1.68 28.56
CA VAL A 50 0.35 -2.49 29.14
C VAL A 50 0.84 -3.86 29.61
N ALA A 51 1.72 -4.51 28.85
CA ALA A 51 2.27 -5.82 29.22
C ALA A 51 3.16 -5.77 30.48
N ARG A 52 3.69 -4.60 30.85
CA ARG A 52 4.49 -4.42 32.07
C ARG A 52 3.64 -4.26 33.34
N GLU A 53 2.36 -3.95 33.19
CA GLU A 53 1.39 -3.77 34.28
C GLU A 53 0.23 -4.76 34.10
N PRO A 54 0.47 -6.09 34.28
CA PRO A 54 -0.53 -7.12 33.99
C PRO A 54 -1.82 -6.97 34.82
N GLU A 55 -1.75 -6.36 36.00
CA GLU A 55 -2.90 -6.02 36.85
C GLU A 55 -3.86 -5.01 36.19
N CYS A 56 -3.38 -4.21 35.25
CA CYS A 56 -4.17 -3.25 34.48
C CYS A 56 -4.83 -3.89 33.24
N ILE A 57 -4.56 -5.17 32.95
CA ILE A 57 -5.17 -5.90 31.83
C ILE A 57 -6.55 -6.41 32.24
N THR A 58 -7.56 -5.59 31.95
CA THR A 58 -8.97 -5.89 32.17
C THR A 58 -9.60 -6.53 30.92
N PRO A 59 -10.82 -7.11 31.01
CA PRO A 59 -11.56 -7.55 29.83
C PRO A 59 -11.72 -6.45 28.76
N ASP A 60 -11.93 -5.20 29.16
CA ASP A 60 -12.02 -4.06 28.23
C ASP A 60 -10.68 -3.77 27.56
N THR A 61 -9.58 -3.86 28.30
CA THR A 61 -8.22 -3.76 27.74
C THR A 61 -7.96 -4.85 26.69
N ILE A 62 -8.37 -6.09 26.98
CA ILE A 62 -8.25 -7.23 26.06
C ILE A 62 -9.06 -6.99 24.79
N GLU A 63 -10.28 -6.47 24.91
CA GLU A 63 -11.13 -6.16 23.75
C GLU A 63 -10.54 -5.03 22.90
N GLY A 64 -9.97 -4.00 23.53
CA GLY A 64 -9.22 -2.96 22.82
C GLY A 64 -8.03 -3.53 22.03
N ILE A 65 -7.21 -4.37 22.66
CA ILE A 65 -6.09 -5.06 22.01
C ILE A 65 -6.58 -5.93 20.86
N ARG A 66 -7.72 -6.63 21.02
CA ARG A 66 -8.32 -7.46 19.97
C ARG A 66 -8.75 -6.62 18.78
N HIS A 67 -9.41 -5.49 19.02
CA HIS A 67 -9.87 -4.58 17.97
C HIS A 67 -8.71 -3.98 17.17
N ILE A 68 -7.68 -3.49 17.87
CA ILE A 68 -6.48 -2.94 17.24
C ILE A 68 -5.75 -4.01 16.43
N ASN A 69 -5.57 -5.23 16.96
CA ASN A 69 -4.96 -6.33 16.22
C ASN A 69 -5.75 -6.70 14.96
N PHE A 70 -7.08 -6.70 15.04
CA PHE A 70 -7.93 -6.91 13.87
C PHE A 70 -7.68 -5.82 12.83
N TRP A 71 -7.70 -4.56 13.23
CA TRP A 71 -7.42 -3.44 12.32
C TRP A 71 -6.03 -3.52 11.69
N LEU A 72 -4.97 -3.75 12.47
CA LEU A 72 -3.58 -3.91 12.00
C LEU A 72 -3.48 -4.99 10.93
N LYS A 73 -4.11 -6.15 11.14
CA LYS A 73 -4.11 -7.26 10.17
C LYS A 73 -4.62 -6.82 8.80
N TYR A 74 -5.76 -6.12 8.76
CA TYR A 74 -6.35 -5.69 7.49
C TYR A 74 -5.57 -4.55 6.83
N GLN A 75 -4.97 -3.65 7.61
CA GLN A 75 -4.05 -2.65 7.05
C GLN A 75 -2.87 -3.32 6.34
N VAL A 76 -2.19 -4.26 7.00
CA VAL A 76 -1.05 -4.99 6.41
C VAL A 76 -1.44 -5.73 5.13
N ILE A 77 -2.59 -6.41 5.13
CA ILE A 77 -3.11 -7.09 3.93
C ILE A 77 -3.36 -6.08 2.81
N GLY A 78 -4.03 -4.96 3.11
CA GLY A 78 -4.34 -3.92 2.13
C GLY A 78 -3.08 -3.29 1.52
N TYR A 79 -2.05 -3.01 2.34
CA TYR A 79 -0.76 -2.52 1.82
C TYR A 79 -0.08 -3.53 0.91
N ARG A 80 -0.07 -4.82 1.30
CA ARG A 80 0.48 -5.89 0.46
C ARG A 80 -0.23 -5.98 -0.89
N GLU A 81 -1.56 -5.92 -0.90
CA GLU A 81 -2.35 -5.95 -2.15
C GLU A 81 -2.04 -4.74 -3.04
N LYS A 82 -1.94 -3.52 -2.47
CA LYS A 82 -1.54 -2.31 -3.21
C LYS A 82 -0.15 -2.47 -3.83
N ILE A 83 0.82 -2.98 -3.06
CA ILE A 83 2.20 -3.24 -3.54
C ILE A 83 2.18 -4.23 -4.71
N ASP A 84 1.48 -5.36 -4.56
CA ASP A 84 1.40 -6.40 -5.58
C ASP A 84 0.78 -5.85 -6.88
N ASN A 85 -0.27 -5.03 -6.78
CA ASN A 85 -0.90 -4.38 -7.93
C ASN A 85 0.03 -3.42 -8.67
N ILE A 86 0.71 -2.53 -7.94
CA ILE A 86 1.66 -1.57 -8.53
C ILE A 86 2.81 -2.33 -9.22
N HIS A 87 3.36 -3.33 -8.54
CA HIS A 87 4.46 -4.14 -9.07
C HIS A 87 4.05 -4.93 -10.31
N ALA A 88 2.86 -5.53 -10.33
CA ALA A 88 2.30 -6.17 -11.52
C ALA A 88 2.12 -5.17 -12.68
N GLY A 89 1.61 -3.97 -12.38
CA GLY A 89 1.46 -2.88 -13.34
C GLY A 89 2.80 -2.46 -13.97
N LEU A 90 3.84 -2.29 -13.15
CA LEU A 90 5.19 -1.95 -13.59
C LEU A 90 5.84 -3.06 -14.42
N ARG A 91 5.64 -4.33 -14.05
CA ARG A 91 6.10 -5.47 -14.86
C ARG A 91 5.43 -5.49 -16.23
N ALA A 92 4.12 -5.26 -16.29
CA ALA A 92 3.39 -5.19 -17.55
C ALA A 92 3.88 -4.04 -18.45
N LEU A 93 4.34 -2.93 -17.87
CA LEU A 93 4.97 -1.84 -18.63
C LEU A 93 6.36 -2.22 -19.15
N LYS A 94 7.17 -2.98 -18.40
CA LYS A 94 8.48 -3.46 -18.87
C LYS A 94 8.38 -4.48 -20.00
N LEU A 95 7.31 -5.28 -20.01
CA LEU A 95 7.08 -6.33 -21.01
C LEU A 95 6.45 -5.82 -22.32
N LYS A 96 5.98 -4.57 -22.37
CA LYS A 96 5.67 -3.88 -23.64
C LYS A 96 6.95 -3.20 -24.11
N PRO A 97 7.68 -3.74 -25.10
CA PRO A 97 8.85 -3.07 -25.65
C PRO A 97 8.43 -1.79 -26.38
N GLN A 98 9.34 -0.83 -26.42
CA GLN A 98 9.30 0.29 -27.36
C GLN A 98 9.52 -0.29 -28.77
N GLU A 99 8.44 -0.62 -29.48
CA GLU A 99 8.46 -0.85 -30.93
C GLU A 99 7.99 0.39 -31.68
#